data_AF-A0AAW1D9D3-F1
#
_entry.id   AF-A0AAW1D9D3-F1
#
_cell.length_a   1.000
_cell.length_b   1.000
_cell.length_c   1.000
_cell.angle_alpha   90.00
_cell.angle_beta   90.00
_cell.angle_gamma   90.00
#
_symmetry.space_group_name_H-M   'P 1'
#
loop_
_entity.id
_entity.type
_entity.pdbx_description
1 polymer ?
#
loop_
_entity_poly.entity_id
_entity_poly.type
_entity_poly.pdbx_seq_one_letter_code
_entity_poly.pdbx_strand_id
1 'polypeptide(L)' 'MLSIPNQLEGAYIGQDVSLECHTEAYPTSINYWTTEKGDMIVSGTYINHEINNFLI' A
#
# COMPACT_ATOMS: atom_id res chain seq x y z
N MET A 1 -7.76 -5.28 -14.95
CA MET A 1 -8.09 -3.99 -14.31
C MET A 1 -7.38 -3.90 -12.97
N LEU A 2 -6.74 -2.78 -12.65
CA LEU A 2 -6.21 -2.47 -11.32
C LEU A 2 -7.02 -1.29 -10.77
N SER A 3 -7.53 -1.44 -9.56
CA SER A 3 -8.37 -0.46 -8.87
C SER A 3 -7.83 -0.28 -7.45
N ILE A 4 -7.66 0.98 -7.07
CA ILE A 4 -7.27 1.38 -5.71
C ILE A 4 -8.35 2.38 -5.27
N PRO A 5 -9.22 2.02 -4.31
CA PRO A 5 -10.34 2.86 -3.93
C PRO A 5 -9.88 4.17 -3.27
N ASN A 6 -8.80 4.12 -2.50
CA ASN A 6 -8.24 5.26 -1.80
C ASN A 6 -6.78 5.46 -2.20
N GLN A 7 -6.50 6.59 -2.86
CA GLN A 7 -5.14 6.95 -3.28
C GLN A 7 -4.33 7.61 -2.17
N LEU A 8 -4.98 7.97 -1.06
CA LEU A 8 -4.37 8.64 0.07
C LEU A 8 -5.02 8.13 1.36
N GLU A 9 -4.19 7.58 2.25
CA GLU A 9 -4.60 7.12 3.57
C GLU A 9 -3.82 7.89 4.64
N GLY A 10 -4.53 8.44 5.62
CA GLY A 10 -3.94 9.12 6.77
C GLY A 10 -4.12 8.29 8.03
N ALA A 11 -3.06 8.14 8.83
CA ALA A 11 -3.14 7.46 10.12
C ALA A 11 -2.23 8.14 11.14
N TYR A 12 -2.61 8.07 12.41
CA TYR A 12 -1.77 8.52 13.52
C TYR A 12 -0.66 7.50 13.82
N ILE A 13 0.40 7.96 14.50
CA ILE A 13 1.48 7.08 14.96
C ILE A 13 0.90 6.01 15.89
N GLY A 14 1.16 4.74 15.55
CA GLY A 14 0.66 3.59 16.30
C GLY A 14 -0.77 3.16 15.95
N GLN A 15 -1.42 3.80 14.98
CA GLN A 15 -2.70 3.36 14.44
C GLN A 15 -2.49 2.35 13.31
N ASP A 16 -3.29 1.30 13.30
CA ASP A 16 -3.35 0.35 12.18
C ASP A 16 -4.06 0.99 10.97
N VAL A 17 -3.49 0.80 9.79
CA VAL A 17 -4.07 1.22 8.50
C VAL A 17 -4.12 0.03 7.54
N SER A 18 -5.12 0.01 6.67
CA SER A 18 -5.29 -1.03 5.65
C SER A 18 -5.24 -0.40 4.27
N LEU A 19 -4.37 -0.92 3.40
CA LEU A 19 -4.31 -0.55 1.98
C LEU A 19 -5.04 -1.60 1.15
N GLU A 20 -6.00 -1.16 0.35
CA GLU A 20 -6.82 -2.05 -0.47
C GLU A 20 -6.50 -1.88 -1.96
N CYS A 21 -6.41 -3.00 -2.70
CA CYS A 21 -6.36 -2.99 -4.15
C CYS A 21 -7.17 -4.15 -4.72
N HIS A 22 -7.82 -3.90 -5.86
CA HIS A 22 -8.57 -4.90 -6.61
C HIS A 22 -7.87 -5.10 -7.95
N THR A 23 -7.61 -6.37 -8.30
CA THR A 23 -6.93 -6.71 -9.54
C THR A 23 -7.66 -7.80 -10.30
N GLU A 24 -7.82 -7.60 -11.60
CA GLU A 24 -8.33 -8.58 -12.54
C GLU A 24 -7.32 -8.71 -13.68
N ALA A 25 -6.64 -9.85 -13.77
CA ALA A 25 -5.66 -10.10 -14.81
C ALA A 25 -5.66 -11.58 -15.22
N TYR A 26 -5.38 -11.85 -16.50
CA TYR A 26 -5.12 -13.19 -17.02
C TYR A 26 -3.87 -13.20 -17.90
N PRO A 27 -2.84 -14.01 -17.59
CA PRO A 27 -2.73 -14.85 -16.39
C PRO A 27 -2.69 -14.03 -15.10
N THR A 28 -2.82 -14.69 -13.94
CA THR A 28 -2.78 -14.04 -12.63
C THR A 28 -1.53 -13.18 -12.50
N SER A 29 -1.67 -11.94 -11.99
CA SER A 29 -0.54 -11.03 -11.79
C SER A 29 0.06 -11.13 -10.39
N ILE A 30 1.31 -10.67 -10.26
CA ILE A 30 1.96 -10.46 -8.97
C ILE A 30 1.84 -8.97 -8.66
N ASN A 31 1.21 -8.61 -7.54
CA ASN A 31 1.01 -7.22 -7.13
C ASN A 31 1.58 -7.03 -5.72
N TYR A 32 2.28 -5.92 -5.49
CA TYR A 32 2.86 -5.56 -4.21
C TYR A 32 2.93 -4.04 -4.08
N TRP A 33 2.90 -3.56 -2.84
CA TRP A 33 3.10 -2.16 -2.54
C TRP A 33 4.59 -1.87 -2.38
N THR A 34 5.00 -0.66 -2.77
CA THR A 34 6.36 -0.17 -2.56
C THR A 34 6.34 1.16 -1.84
N THR A 35 7.40 1.46 -1.08
CA THR A 35 7.66 2.81 -0.59
C THR A 35 8.17 3.70 -1.73
N GLU A 36 8.26 5.01 -1.50
CA GLU A 36 8.90 5.95 -2.44
C GLU A 36 10.36 5.57 -2.78
N LYS A 37 11.02 4.82 -1.90
CA LYS A 37 12.40 4.35 -2.08
C LYS A 37 12.50 3.07 -2.92
N GLY A 38 11.36 2.48 -3.29
CA GLY A 38 11.29 1.22 -4.04
C GLY A 38 11.36 -0.03 -3.17
N ASP A 39 11.32 0.11 -1.84
CA ASP A 39 11.30 -1.03 -0.93
C ASP A 39 9.91 -1.68 -0.95
N MET A 40 9.87 -3.00 -1.13
CA MET A 40 8.61 -3.76 -1.10
C MET A 40 8.04 -3.81 0.31
N ILE A 41 6.74 -3.51 0.45
CA ILE A 41 6.00 -3.65 1.69
C ILE A 41 5.48 -5.08 1.79
N VAL A 42 5.98 -5.83 2.77
CA VAL A 42 5.58 -7.21 3.03
C VAL A 42 4.67 -7.26 4.27
N SER A 43 3.69 -8.17 4.25
CA SER A 43 2.81 -8.40 5.41
C SER A 43 3.63 -8.85 6.63
N GLY A 44 3.35 -8.28 7.81
CA GLY A 44 4.06 -8.59 9.07
C GLY A 44 5.23 -7.66 9.39
N THR A 45 5.51 -6.65 8.57
CA THR A 45 6.52 -5.62 8.86
C THR A 45 5.84 -4.37 9.44
N TYR A 46 6.17 -4.01 10.68
CA TYR A 46 5.79 -2.71 11.27
C TYR A 46 6.70 -1.62 10.70
N ILE A 47 6.23 -0.92 9.68
CA ILE A 47 6.92 0.24 9.12
C ILE A 47 6.49 1.49 9.90
N ASN A 48 7.37 1.94 10.81
CA ASN A 48 7.23 3.24 11.48
C ASN A 48 7.64 4.36 10.53
N HIS A 49 6.84 4.63 9.50
CA HIS A 49 7.01 5.81 8.68
C HIS A 49 6.05 6.91 9.16
N GLU A 50 6.54 8.15 9.24
CA GLU A 50 5.65 9.31 9.31
C GLU A 50 4.83 9.34 8.03
N ILE A 51 3.54 8.99 8.14
CA ILE A 51 2.63 8.94 6.99
C ILE A 51 2.26 10.38 6.64
N ASN A 52 3.16 11.06 5.94
CA ASN A 52 2.87 12.30 5.24
C ASN A 52 2.58 11.94 3.78
N ASN A 53 1.30 11.65 3.51
CA ASN A 53 0.76 11.34 2.20
C ASN A 53 1.50 10.23 1.43
N PHE A 54 0.93 9.02 1.41
CA PHE A 54 1.19 8.12 0.29
C PHE A 54 0.57 8.74 -0.96
N LEU A 55 1.37 9.48 -1.72
CA LEU A 55 1.09 9.79 -3.12
C LEU A 55 1.72 8.68 -3.95
N ILE A 56 0.89 7.95 -4.69
CA ILE A 56 1.35 7.11 -5.80
C ILE A 56 1.63 8.02 -6.99
#